data_AF-A0A6C0AQX9-F1
#
_entry.id   AF-A0A6C0AQX9-F1
#
_cell.length_a   1.000
_cell.length_b   1.000
_cell.length_c   1.000
_cell.angle_alpha   90.00
_cell.angle_beta   90.00
_cell.angle_gamma   90.00
#
_symmetry.space_group_name_H-M   'P 1'
#
loop_
_entity.id
_entity.type
_entity.pdbx_description
1 polymer ?
#
loop_
_entity_poly.entity_id
_entity_poly.type
_entity_poly.pdbx_seq_one_letter_code
_entity_poly.pdbx_strand_id
1 'polypeptide(L)'
;MATKDIIRNMKDLVALDNLDGLKEYFYEIQPLVDLPWDVVYKDVYLHACLKKKPLIVNWLTEIYETLDPITKIALKQLFPYGRYLLNK
;
A
#
# COMPACT_ATOMS: atom_id res chain seq x y z
N MET A 1 9.50 -11.47 -11.69
CA MET A 1 8.21 -11.40 -10.97
C MET A 1 7.43 -10.22 -11.54
N ALA A 2 6.20 -10.39 -12.03
CA ALA A 2 5.48 -9.25 -12.61
C ALA A 2 4.92 -8.35 -11.51
N THR A 3 4.89 -7.03 -11.72
CA THR A 3 4.31 -6.05 -10.79
C THR A 3 2.89 -6.44 -10.34
N LYS A 4 2.12 -7.07 -11.23
CA LYS A 4 0.75 -7.55 -10.96
C LYS A 4 0.71 -8.67 -9.92
N ASP A 5 1.70 -9.56 -9.89
CA ASP A 5 1.75 -10.66 -8.92
C ASP A 5 2.04 -10.12 -7.52
N ILE A 6 2.92 -9.12 -7.42
CA ILE A 6 3.25 -8.45 -6.15
C ILE A 6 2.03 -7.73 -5.59
N ILE A 7 1.34 -6.96 -6.43
CA ILE A 7 0.10 -6.27 -6.04
C ILE A 7 -0.95 -7.28 -5.59
N ARG A 8 -1.09 -8.42 -6.28
CA ARG A 8 -2.04 -9.46 -5.91
C ARG A 8 -1.72 -10.04 -4.54
N ASN A 9 -0.48 -10.45 -4.30
CA ASN A 9 -0.04 -11.00 -3.03
C ASN A 9 -0.23 -10.01 -1.87
N MET A 10 0.12 -8.74 -2.07
CA MET A 10 -0.12 -7.70 -1.07
C MET A 10 -1.61 -7.51 -0.79
N LYS A 11 -2.47 -7.50 -1.83
CA LYS A 11 -3.93 -7.41 -1.66
C LYS A 11 -4.48 -8.63 -0.92
N ASP A 12 -3.96 -9.82 -1.16
CA ASP A 12 -4.35 -11.04 -0.44
C ASP A 12 -3.97 -10.94 1.05
N LEU A 13 -2.78 -10.45 1.38
CA LEU A 13 -2.37 -10.19 2.77
C LEU A 13 -3.25 -9.14 3.45
N VAL A 14 -3.65 -8.09 2.73
CA VAL A 14 -4.61 -7.08 3.21
C VAL A 14 -5.99 -7.70 3.46
N ALA A 15 -6.46 -8.56 2.57
CA ALA A 15 -7.74 -9.25 2.72
C ALA A 15 -7.75 -10.19 3.95
N LEU A 16 -6.60 -10.80 4.24
CA LEU A 16 -6.37 -11.64 5.42
C LEU A 16 -6.10 -10.84 6.71
N ASP A 17 -6.04 -9.51 6.64
CA ASP A 17 -5.66 -8.62 7.76
C ASP A 17 -4.27 -8.94 8.37
N ASN A 18 -3.39 -9.54 7.57
CA ASN A 18 -2.06 -9.95 8.01
C ASN A 18 -1.07 -8.79 7.82
N LEU A 19 -1.08 -7.85 8.77
CA LEU A 19 -0.18 -6.69 8.76
C LEU A 19 1.29 -7.11 8.82
N ASP A 20 1.63 -8.08 9.67
CA ASP A 20 3.03 -8.51 9.84
C ASP A 20 3.56 -9.17 8.57
N GLY A 21 2.78 -10.05 7.95
CA GLY A 21 3.13 -10.64 6.66
C GLY A 21 3.25 -9.60 5.54
N LEU A 22 2.41 -8.55 5.56
CA LEU A 22 2.51 -7.44 4.60
C LEU A 22 3.80 -6.64 4.78
N LYS A 23 4.21 -6.38 6.03
CA LYS A 23 5.47 -5.71 6.36
C LYS A 23 6.67 -6.52 5.87
N GLU A 24 6.73 -7.79 6.25
CA GLU A 24 7.81 -8.70 5.85
C GLU A 24 7.95 -8.75 4.33
N TYR A 25 6.84 -8.97 3.63
CA TYR A 25 6.81 -9.04 2.18
C TYR A 25 7.23 -7.72 1.52
N PHE A 26 6.82 -6.58 2.08
CA PHE A 26 7.24 -5.27 1.57
C PHE A 26 8.74 -5.06 1.73
N TYR A 27 9.31 -5.29 2.92
CA TYR A 27 10.74 -5.07 3.17
C TYR A 27 11.63 -6.07 2.42
N GLU A 28 11.15 -7.27 2.14
CA GLU A 28 11.85 -8.24 1.31
C GLU A 28 11.92 -7.76 -0.15
N ILE A 29 10.82 -7.22 -0.70
CA ILE A 29 10.72 -6.89 -2.13
C ILE A 29 11.23 -5.49 -2.47
N GLN A 30 11.04 -4.53 -1.58
CA GLN A 30 11.44 -3.13 -1.77
C GLN A 30 12.87 -2.96 -2.31
N PRO A 31 13.91 -3.61 -1.76
CA PRO A 31 15.27 -3.48 -2.27
C PRO A 31 15.57 -4.35 -3.49
N LEU A 32 14.76 -5.39 -3.76
CA LEU A 32 15.05 -6.40 -4.78
C LEU A 32 14.56 -6.01 -6.17
N VAL A 33 13.56 -5.12 -6.26
CA VAL A 33 12.89 -4.85 -7.54
C VAL A 33 12.68 -3.35 -7.73
N ASP A 34 13.23 -2.85 -8.84
CA ASP A 34 12.94 -1.50 -9.34
C ASP A 34 11.56 -1.49 -10.00
N LEU A 35 10.53 -1.24 -9.18
CA LEU A 35 9.13 -1.24 -9.57
C LEU A 35 8.56 0.17 -9.46
N PRO A 36 7.48 0.45 -10.22
CA PRO A 36 6.67 1.64 -9.99
C PRO A 36 5.93 1.52 -8.65
N TRP A 37 6.63 1.87 -7.56
CA TRP A 37 6.13 1.78 -6.19
C TRP A 37 4.96 2.71 -5.94
N ASP A 38 4.84 3.79 -6.70
CA ASP A 38 3.66 4.66 -6.74
C ASP A 38 2.40 3.90 -7.15
N VAL A 39 2.48 3.06 -8.19
CA VAL A 39 1.36 2.24 -8.67
C VAL A 39 1.03 1.15 -7.64
N VAL A 40 2.06 0.46 -7.14
CA VAL A 40 1.89 -0.60 -6.13
C VAL A 40 1.25 -0.05 -4.86
N TYR A 41 1.80 1.04 -4.32
CA TYR A 41 1.29 1.69 -3.12
C TYR A 41 -0.16 2.13 -3.30
N LYS A 42 -0.48 2.81 -4.40
CA LYS A 42 -1.84 3.27 -4.70
C LYS A 42 -2.84 2.12 -4.64
N ASP A 43 -2.54 1.01 -5.31
CA ASP A 43 -3.43 -0.13 -5.40
C ASP A 43 -3.63 -0.84 -4.06
N VAL A 44 -2.56 -0.99 -3.28
CA VAL A 44 -2.60 -1.63 -1.96
C VAL A 44 -3.32 -0.75 -0.94
N TYR A 45 -3.01 0.54 -0.91
CA TYR A 45 -3.63 1.52 -0.03
C TYR A 45 -5.15 1.61 -0.23
N LEU A 46 -5.59 1.77 -1.49
CA LEU A 46 -7.02 1.81 -1.79
C LEU A 46 -7.71 0.50 -1.44
N HIS A 47 -7.05 -0.64 -1.65
CA HIS A 47 -7.61 -1.93 -1.24
C HIS A 47 -7.77 -2.04 0.27
N ALA A 48 -6.77 -1.59 1.05
CA ALA A 48 -6.85 -1.57 2.51
C ALA A 48 -7.98 -0.66 3.03
N CYS A 49 -8.17 0.51 2.40
CA CYS A 49 -9.30 1.40 2.69
C CYS A 49 -10.64 0.72 2.37
N LEU A 50 -10.78 0.11 1.19
CA LEU A 50 -11.99 -0.62 0.78
C LEU A 50 -12.32 -1.80 1.71
N LYS A 51 -11.31 -2.51 2.20
CA LYS A 51 -11.45 -3.64 3.11
C LYS A 51 -11.60 -3.22 4.58
N LYS A 52 -11.64 -1.91 4.86
CA LYS A 52 -11.76 -1.34 6.20
C LYS A 52 -10.70 -1.86 7.17
N LYS A 53 -9.44 -1.85 6.73
CA LYS A 53 -8.29 -2.32 7.52
C LYS A 53 -7.48 -1.13 8.07
N PRO A 54 -7.92 -0.48 9.16
CA PRO A 54 -7.32 0.76 9.65
C PRO A 54 -5.86 0.59 10.10
N LEU A 55 -5.48 -0.55 10.69
CA LEU A 55 -4.10 -0.82 11.11
C LEU A 55 -3.14 -0.85 9.91
N ILE A 56 -3.57 -1.51 8.84
CA ILE A 56 -2.83 -1.55 7.58
C ILE A 56 -2.75 -0.17 6.94
N VAL A 57 -3.86 0.57 6.89
CA VAL A 57 -3.89 1.93 6.36
C VAL A 57 -2.95 2.86 7.14
N ASN A 58 -2.91 2.75 8.46
CA ASN A 58 -2.01 3.52 9.31
C ASN A 58 -0.54 3.19 8.99
N TRP A 59 -0.19 1.91 8.92
CA TRP A 59 1.17 1.50 8.55
C TRP A 59 1.55 1.97 7.14
N LEU A 60 0.66 1.86 6.16
CA LEU A 60 0.91 2.39 4.81
C LEU A 60 1.14 3.90 4.84
N THR A 61 0.44 4.64 5.71
CA THR A 61 0.65 6.08 5.88
C THR A 61 2.04 6.38 6.45
N GLU A 62 2.55 5.54 7.36
CA GLU A 62 3.95 5.64 7.82
C GLU A 62 4.95 5.37 6.68
N ILE A 63 4.68 4.34 5.85
CA ILE A 63 5.50 4.06 4.67
C ILE A 63 5.50 5.25 3.71
N TYR A 64 4.34 5.86 3.45
CA TYR A 64 4.25 7.07 2.63
C TYR A 64 5.19 8.17 3.11
N GLU A 65 5.35 8.35 4.43
CA GLU A 65 6.26 9.36 4.98
C GLU A 65 7.74 9.07 4.72
N THR A 66 8.09 7.84 4.37
CA THR A 66 9.46 7.44 4.01
C THR A 66 9.75 7.53 2.50
N LEU A 67 8.71 7.75 1.67
CA LEU A 67 8.85 7.85 0.22
C LEU A 67 9.49 9.18 -0.21
N ASP A 68 10.05 9.20 -1.41
CA ASP A 68 10.64 10.40 -1.99
C ASP A 68 9.58 11.49 -2.25
N PRO A 69 9.97 12.77 -2.30
CA PRO A 69 9.03 13.89 -2.46
C PRO A 69 8.18 13.83 -3.73
N ILE A 70 8.71 13.29 -4.83
CA ILE A 70 8.00 13.23 -6.12
C ILE A 70 6.87 12.21 -6.01
N THR A 71 7.17 11.02 -5.49
CA THR A 71 6.19 9.98 -5.23
C THR A 71 5.14 10.45 -4.21
N LYS A 72 5.55 11.16 -3.15
CA LYS A 72 4.62 11.75 -2.18
C LYS A 72 3.60 12.68 -2.84
N ILE A 73 4.04 13.58 -3.74
CA ILE A 73 3.14 14.49 -4.46
C ILE A 73 2.12 13.72 -5.29
N ALA A 74 2.55 12.69 -6.01
CA ALA A 74 1.67 11.86 -6.84
C ALA A 74 0.61 11.12 -6.01
N LEU A 75 0.98 10.64 -4.81
CA LEU A 75 0.09 9.86 -3.95
C LEU A 75 -0.79 10.70 -3.03
N LYS A 76 -0.43 11.97 -2.76
CA LYS A 76 -1.16 12.86 -1.84
C LYS A 76 -2.65 12.99 -2.16
N GLN A 77 -2.99 12.98 -3.44
CA GLN A 77 -4.38 13.06 -3.92
C GLN A 77 -5.24 11.83 -3.56
N LEU A 78 -4.62 10.71 -3.18
CA LEU A 78 -5.32 9.47 -2.85
C LEU A 78 -5.89 9.48 -1.43
N PHE A 79 -5.28 10.20 -0.48
CA PHE A 79 -5.70 10.18 0.93
C PHE A 79 -7.14 10.67 1.18
N PRO A 80 -7.63 11.75 0.54
CA PRO A 80 -9.04 12.13 0.66
C PRO A 80 -9.99 11.03 0.20
N TYR A 81 -9.67 10.39 -0.93
CA TYR A 81 -10.49 9.31 -1.49
C TYR A 81 -10.42 8.03 -0.64
N GLY A 82 -9.23 7.65 -0.16
CA GLY A 82 -9.04 6.52 0.75
C GLY A 82 -9.79 6.71 2.07
N ARG A 83 -9.77 7.92 2.65
CA ARG A 83 -10.55 8.27 3.85
C ARG A 83 -12.06 8.17 3.61
N TYR A 84 -12.53 8.63 2.45
CA TYR A 84 -13.93 8.47 2.07
C TYR A 84 -14.31 6.97 2.00
N LEU A 85 -13.48 6.14 1.38
CA LEU A 85 -13.71 4.70 1.30
C LEU A 85 -13.68 3.99 2.66
N LEU A 86 -12.78 4.41 3.56
CA LEU A 86 -12.65 3.83 4.90
C LEU A 86 -13.90 4.11 5.76
N ASN A 87 -14.51 5.28 5.58
CA ASN A 87 -15.67 5.74 6.35
C ASN A 87 -17.03 5.38 5.72
N LYS A 88 -17.04 4.78 4.52
CA LYS A 88 -18.25 4.35 3.81
C LYS A 88 -18.58 2.90 4.17
#